data_AF-E0S9Y3-F1
#
_entry.id   AF-E0S9Y3-F1
#
_cell.length_a   1.000
_cell.length_b   1.000
_cell.length_c   1.000
_cell.angle_alpha   90.00
_cell.angle_beta   90.00
_cell.angle_gamma   90.00
#
_symmetry.space_group_name_H-M   'P 1'
#
loop_
_entity.id
_entity.type
_entity.pdbx_description
1 polymer ?
#
loop_
_entity_poly.entity_id
_entity_poly.type
_entity_poly.pdbx_seq_one_letter_code
_entity_poly.pdbx_strand_id
1 'polypeptide(L)'
;MVYFRSNNFGIKDSSRENFDTIYEQKEGVFHLCSGKDGVFVVNKNYVAVIRKEEGRKKKIVKFHRDVSAIDVYEELTVCGDESGCVKVVGKMRSIVRQYHEHEARVNEVKLNGTMIISCSDDMKIKIFELSKEESVATILDNTDYVKSIAVGDGVVFSGSYDGFINGYCLTTFKKVFGYNTHRRVSRICMLGSGRVAFLSENEVCAIDVQNGGVEVGRAFHIKEATSMVFYEGRLYTASVDGNVRVFTRDLKMISKVGVRGGILSLSIFNDVLYLGIEDGGVLELARNKTEKDSPQLKDREDGIHDEIKIEIVRNRQTKLTYLEKKLNAFEYKKSMMHAVRKRDIQEVFSVMSYIYERREFVHALQDLNRRELESVLDVMIEFFTVKELVPVFSEFIGFILFLYERDIKDDGMLCKKIEILGSVIDDELCFQEQNLRSIAFLECFLR
;
A
#
# COMPACT_ATOMS: atom_id res chain seq x y z
N MET A 1 11.44 -32.66 -22.53
CA MET A 1 11.43 -31.42 -23.33
C MET A 1 12.38 -30.42 -22.68
N VAL A 2 13.14 -29.66 -23.49
CA VAL A 2 14.24 -28.80 -23.05
C VAL A 2 13.70 -27.42 -22.71
N TYR A 3 13.24 -27.22 -21.48
CA TYR A 3 12.95 -25.89 -20.93
C TYR A 3 14.10 -25.48 -20.02
N PHE A 4 15.26 -25.12 -20.57
CA PHE A 4 16.28 -24.46 -19.75
C PHE A 4 17.17 -23.55 -20.60
N ARG A 5 16.78 -22.28 -20.64
CA ARG A 5 17.67 -21.11 -20.73
C ARG A 5 16.98 -20.00 -19.96
N SER A 6 17.43 -19.73 -18.74
CA SER A 6 16.88 -18.68 -17.86
C SER A 6 16.77 -17.31 -18.54
N ASN A 7 17.55 -17.08 -19.61
CA ASN A 7 17.55 -15.83 -20.38
C ASN A 7 16.56 -15.82 -21.57
N ASN A 8 15.82 -16.89 -21.83
CA ASN A 8 14.89 -16.97 -22.96
C ASN A 8 13.45 -16.57 -22.62
N PHE A 9 13.10 -16.51 -21.33
CA PHE A 9 11.77 -16.16 -20.87
C PHE A 9 11.89 -15.01 -19.88
N GLY A 10 11.65 -13.79 -20.36
CA GLY A 10 11.44 -12.63 -19.51
C GLY A 10 9.94 -12.47 -19.28
N ILE A 11 9.49 -12.50 -18.02
CA ILE A 11 8.16 -12.03 -17.68
C ILE A 11 8.25 -10.51 -17.59
N LYS A 12 7.56 -9.81 -18.49
CA LYS A 12 7.40 -8.37 -18.39
C LYS A 12 6.16 -8.12 -17.55
N ASP A 13 6.36 -7.63 -16.34
CA ASP A 13 5.28 -7.23 -15.43
C ASP A 13 4.46 -6.10 -16.07
N SER A 14 3.30 -6.45 -16.62
CA SER A 14 2.38 -5.55 -17.32
C SER A 14 1.30 -4.99 -16.41
N SER A 15 1.29 -5.32 -15.11
CA SER A 15 0.24 -4.91 -14.18
C SER A 15 0.43 -3.51 -13.58
N ARG A 16 1.47 -2.78 -13.98
CA ARG A 16 1.79 -1.46 -13.42
C ARG A 16 1.27 -0.36 -14.33
N GLU A 17 0.38 0.47 -13.80
CA GLU A 17 -0.10 1.66 -14.49
C GLU A 17 1.03 2.68 -14.65
N ASN A 18 0.89 3.56 -15.65
CA ASN A 18 1.84 4.62 -15.90
C ASN A 18 1.63 5.75 -14.89
N PHE A 19 2.62 5.95 -14.03
CA PHE A 19 2.70 7.10 -13.14
C PHE A 19 3.73 8.10 -13.67
N ASP A 20 3.35 9.37 -13.67
CA ASP A 20 4.24 10.46 -14.03
C ASP A 20 4.87 11.05 -12.77
N THR A 21 6.21 11.18 -12.74
CA THR A 21 6.89 11.87 -11.64
C THR A 21 6.72 13.38 -11.79
N ILE A 22 6.01 14.00 -10.85
CA ILE A 22 5.75 15.44 -10.87
C ILE A 22 6.74 16.24 -10.02
N TYR A 23 7.38 15.59 -9.05
CA TYR A 23 8.35 16.21 -8.16
C TYR A 23 9.29 15.16 -7.57
N GLU A 24 10.52 15.56 -7.27
CA GLU A 24 11.50 14.71 -6.61
C GLU A 24 12.20 15.49 -5.49
N GLN A 25 12.50 14.79 -4.42
CA GLN A 25 13.33 15.26 -3.32
C GLN A 25 14.31 14.17 -2.89
N LYS A 26 15.31 14.54 -2.09
CA LYS A 26 16.39 13.64 -1.69
C LYS A 26 15.98 12.54 -0.71
N GLU A 27 14.83 12.70 -0.06
CA GLU A 27 14.35 11.80 1.00
C GLU A 27 12.92 11.38 0.73
N GLY A 28 12.55 10.21 1.26
CA GLY A 28 11.21 9.65 1.13
C GLY A 28 10.11 10.64 1.50
N VAL A 29 9.00 10.56 0.76
CA VAL A 29 7.86 11.45 0.97
C VAL A 29 6.90 10.83 1.98
N PHE A 30 7.12 11.10 3.26
CA PHE A 30 6.33 10.52 4.36
C PHE A 30 4.94 11.12 4.55
N HIS A 31 4.73 12.37 4.13
CA HIS A 31 3.47 13.08 4.34
C HIS A 31 3.08 13.87 3.09
N LEU A 32 1.94 13.49 2.53
CA LEU A 32 1.24 14.19 1.46
C LEU A 32 -0.15 14.60 1.95
N CYS A 33 -0.58 15.79 1.56
CA CYS A 33 -1.93 16.29 1.82
C CYS A 33 -2.42 17.06 0.60
N SER A 34 -3.70 16.96 0.29
CA SER A 34 -4.33 17.74 -0.78
C SER A 34 -5.03 18.96 -0.19
N GLY A 35 -4.98 20.08 -0.91
CA GLY A 35 -5.73 21.28 -0.57
C GLY A 35 -6.14 22.03 -1.82
N LYS A 36 -6.96 23.09 -1.69
CA LYS A 36 -7.47 23.87 -2.84
C LYS A 36 -6.38 24.31 -3.82
N ASP A 37 -5.19 24.58 -3.28
CA ASP A 37 -4.03 25.10 -3.99
C ASP A 37 -3.15 24.04 -4.65
N GLY A 38 -3.45 22.75 -4.54
CA GLY A 38 -2.64 21.65 -5.08
C GLY A 38 -2.23 20.63 -4.03
N VAL A 39 -1.15 19.90 -4.31
CA VAL A 39 -0.63 18.84 -3.43
C VAL A 39 0.48 19.41 -2.56
N PHE A 40 0.33 19.27 -1.25
CA PHE A 40 1.27 19.70 -0.24
C PHE A 40 2.21 18.56 0.10
N VAL A 41 3.50 18.88 0.14
CA VAL A 41 4.59 17.93 0.36
C VAL A 41 5.46 18.43 1.49
N VAL A 42 5.74 17.52 2.41
CA VAL A 42 6.68 17.75 3.50
C VAL A 42 8.10 17.35 3.08
N ASN A 43 9.05 18.25 3.28
CA ASN A 43 10.47 18.03 3.01
C ASN A 43 11.28 18.45 4.24
N LYS A 44 11.68 17.48 5.06
CA LYS A 44 12.35 17.71 6.35
C LYS A 44 11.61 18.78 7.17
N ASN A 45 12.23 19.94 7.33
CA ASN A 45 11.78 21.05 8.15
C ASN A 45 10.93 22.08 7.40
N TYR A 46 10.48 21.84 6.18
CA TYR A 46 9.59 22.78 5.50
C TYR A 46 8.49 22.07 4.71
N VAL A 47 7.40 22.81 4.52
CA VAL A 47 6.26 22.39 3.70
C VAL A 47 6.25 23.20 2.41
N ALA A 48 6.01 22.52 1.29
CA ALA A 48 5.84 23.14 -0.01
C ALA A 48 4.55 22.67 -0.67
N VAL A 49 3.94 23.52 -1.49
CA VAL A 49 2.85 23.13 -2.39
C VAL A 49 3.36 22.97 -3.81
N ILE A 50 2.89 21.91 -4.47
CA ILE A 50 3.13 21.61 -5.88
C ILE A 50 1.85 21.94 -6.65
N ARG A 51 1.97 22.90 -7.57
CA ARG A 51 0.91 23.27 -8.52
C ARG A 51 1.31 22.83 -9.92
N LYS A 52 0.44 22.06 -10.57
CA LYS A 52 0.64 21.57 -11.94
C LYS A 52 0.78 22.71 -12.96
N GLU A 53 -0.03 23.76 -12.81
CA GLU A 53 -0.07 24.89 -13.77
C GLU A 53 1.21 25.74 -13.79
N GLU A 54 1.96 25.78 -12.69
CA GLU A 54 3.10 26.70 -12.55
C GLU A 54 4.46 26.00 -12.64
N GLY A 55 4.51 24.65 -12.62
CA GLY A 55 5.75 23.87 -12.62
C GLY A 55 6.73 24.24 -11.49
N ARG A 56 6.27 24.96 -10.46
CA ARG A 56 7.11 25.59 -9.43
C ARG A 56 6.64 25.19 -8.05
N LYS A 57 7.57 24.74 -7.23
CA LYS A 57 7.37 24.58 -5.79
C LYS A 57 7.29 25.94 -5.11
N LYS A 58 6.29 26.13 -4.26
CA LYS A 58 6.19 27.32 -3.40
C LYS A 58 6.29 26.88 -1.94
N LYS A 59 7.33 27.38 -1.25
CA LYS A 59 7.51 27.12 0.20
C LYS A 59 6.43 27.87 0.98
N ILE A 60 5.83 27.18 1.95
CA ILE A 60 4.74 27.70 2.78
C ILE A 60 5.27 28.08 4.15
N VAL A 61 5.86 27.13 4.85
CA VAL A 61 6.32 27.33 6.23
C VAL A 61 7.59 26.53 6.49
N LYS A 62 8.42 27.06 7.39
CA LYS A 62 9.64 26.41 7.87
C LYS A 62 9.57 26.21 9.39
N PHE A 63 10.11 25.09 9.83
CA PHE A 63 10.22 24.66 11.21
C PHE A 63 11.69 24.56 11.62
N HIS A 64 11.92 24.51 12.92
CA HIS A 64 13.25 24.27 13.48
C HIS A 64 13.62 22.79 13.44
N ARG A 65 12.63 21.92 13.68
CA ARG A 65 12.72 20.47 13.53
C ARG A 65 11.97 20.01 12.28
N ASP A 66 12.08 18.72 12.00
CA ASP A 66 11.40 18.12 10.87
C ASP A 66 9.89 18.09 11.11
N VAL A 67 9.15 18.37 10.04
CA VAL A 67 7.69 18.39 10.04
C VAL A 67 7.21 16.95 9.94
N SER A 68 6.34 16.57 10.85
CA SER A 68 5.89 15.19 11.05
C SER A 68 4.39 15.00 10.83
N ALA A 69 3.64 16.08 10.66
CA ALA A 69 2.22 16.04 10.37
C ALA A 69 1.80 17.27 9.55
N ILE A 70 0.83 17.09 8.66
CA ILE A 70 0.24 18.16 7.86
C ILE A 70 -1.23 17.86 7.61
N ASP A 71 -2.06 18.90 7.68
CA ASP A 71 -3.43 18.87 7.19
C ASP A 71 -3.82 20.23 6.62
N VAL A 72 -4.68 20.22 5.61
CA VAL A 72 -5.11 21.42 4.89
C VAL A 72 -6.62 21.42 4.79
N TYR A 73 -7.23 22.49 5.29
CA TYR A 73 -8.66 22.73 5.14
C TYR A 73 -8.88 24.15 4.65
N GLU A 74 -9.52 24.27 3.49
CA GLU A 74 -9.72 25.52 2.77
C GLU A 74 -8.42 26.31 2.54
N GLU A 75 -8.24 27.44 3.23
CA GLU A 75 -7.08 28.33 3.13
C GLU A 75 -6.12 28.20 4.33
N LEU A 76 -6.45 27.30 5.26
CA LEU A 76 -5.66 27.04 6.46
C LEU A 76 -4.82 25.78 6.27
N THR A 77 -3.54 25.89 6.58
CA THR A 77 -2.62 24.75 6.65
C THR A 77 -2.14 24.62 8.08
N VAL A 78 -2.33 23.45 8.67
CA VAL A 78 -1.79 23.11 9.98
C VAL A 78 -0.68 22.10 9.81
N CYS A 79 0.43 22.34 10.50
CA CYS A 79 1.58 21.48 10.47
C CYS A 79 2.07 21.22 11.90
N GLY A 80 2.45 19.97 12.18
CA GLY A 80 3.10 19.56 13.42
C GLY A 80 4.56 19.18 13.18
N ASP A 81 5.42 19.38 14.17
CA ASP A 81 6.83 18.98 14.10
C ASP A 81 7.23 17.94 15.17
N GLU A 82 8.46 17.44 15.05
CA GLU A 82 9.03 16.49 15.99
C GLU A 82 9.27 17.04 17.41
N SER A 83 9.26 18.36 17.59
CA SER A 83 9.42 18.99 18.91
C SER A 83 8.11 19.20 19.66
N GLY A 84 6.96 18.84 19.07
CA GLY A 84 5.66 19.10 19.67
C GLY A 84 5.06 20.47 19.30
N CYS A 85 5.68 21.20 18.36
CA CYS A 85 5.16 22.49 17.89
C CYS A 85 4.08 22.27 16.82
N VAL A 86 2.93 22.91 17.01
CA VAL A 86 1.85 22.96 16.01
C VAL A 86 1.75 24.39 15.49
N LYS A 87 1.96 24.59 14.18
CA LYS A 87 1.80 25.90 13.53
C LYS A 87 0.60 25.89 12.61
N VAL A 88 -0.14 27.00 12.64
CA VAL A 88 -1.25 27.30 11.74
C VAL A 88 -0.82 28.39 10.79
N VAL A 89 -1.01 28.16 9.50
CA VAL A 89 -0.61 29.06 8.42
C VAL A 89 -1.84 29.42 7.60
N GLY A 90 -2.02 30.71 7.33
CA GLY A 90 -3.13 31.22 6.53
C GLY A 90 -2.79 31.44 5.05
N LYS A 91 -3.75 31.98 4.30
CA LYS A 91 -3.70 32.24 2.85
C LYS A 91 -2.42 32.93 2.35
N MET A 92 -1.92 33.92 3.09
CA MET A 92 -0.72 34.68 2.71
C MET A 92 0.59 34.06 3.22
N ARG A 93 0.54 32.80 3.68
CA ARG A 93 1.68 32.11 4.32
C ARG A 93 2.16 32.80 5.60
N SER A 94 1.32 33.63 6.18
CA SER A 94 1.53 34.17 7.51
C SER A 94 1.22 33.09 8.54
N ILE A 95 2.07 33.01 9.56
CA ILE A 95 1.81 32.19 10.74
C ILE A 95 0.69 32.89 11.51
N VAL A 96 -0.46 32.23 11.62
CA VAL A 96 -1.64 32.75 12.33
C VAL A 96 -1.54 32.40 13.81
N ARG A 97 -1.16 31.15 14.12
CA ARG A 97 -0.99 30.64 15.48
C ARG A 97 0.19 29.67 15.55
N GLN A 98 0.75 29.56 16.74
CA GLN A 98 1.81 28.62 17.08
C GLN A 98 1.60 28.12 18.50
N TYR A 99 1.50 26.81 18.65
CA TYR A 99 1.25 26.14 19.93
C TYR A 99 2.47 25.28 20.29
N HIS A 100 2.90 25.37 21.55
CA HIS A 100 4.07 24.66 22.10
C HIS A 100 3.66 23.83 23.33
N GLU A 101 2.62 23.02 23.17
CA GLU A 101 2.03 22.30 24.30
C GLU A 101 2.33 20.80 24.31
N HIS A 102 2.67 20.20 23.17
CA HIS A 102 3.10 18.81 23.16
C HIS A 102 4.56 18.68 23.61
N GLU A 103 4.86 17.61 24.32
CA GLU A 103 6.20 17.33 24.88
C GLU A 103 7.04 16.45 23.94
N ALA A 104 6.42 15.87 22.92
CA ALA A 104 7.04 14.98 21.94
C ALA A 104 6.46 15.19 20.53
N ARG A 105 6.98 14.42 19.57
CA ARG A 105 6.62 14.47 18.14
C ARG A 105 5.12 14.44 17.91
N VAL A 106 4.62 15.40 17.12
CA VAL A 106 3.23 15.41 16.65
C VAL A 106 3.07 14.39 15.52
N ASN A 107 2.21 13.40 15.68
CA ASN A 107 2.05 12.30 14.72
C ASN A 107 1.01 12.59 13.64
N GLU A 108 -0.08 13.25 14.02
CA GLU A 108 -1.13 13.65 13.10
C GLU A 108 -1.81 14.91 13.61
N VAL A 109 -2.26 15.74 12.66
CA VAL A 109 -3.07 16.93 12.89
C VAL A 109 -4.29 16.85 11.99
N LYS A 110 -5.44 17.32 12.48
CA LYS A 110 -6.67 17.45 11.71
C LYS A 110 -7.31 18.81 11.91
N LEU A 111 -7.79 19.39 10.83
CA LEU A 111 -8.61 20.59 10.82
C LEU A 111 -10.08 20.23 10.68
N ASN A 112 -10.91 20.76 11.57
CA ASN A 112 -12.36 20.69 11.47
C ASN A 112 -12.94 22.11 11.61
N GLY A 113 -12.96 22.85 10.51
CA GLY A 113 -13.30 24.27 10.51
C GLY A 113 -12.27 25.10 11.27
N THR A 114 -12.67 25.65 12.43
CA THR A 114 -11.80 26.47 13.30
C THR A 114 -11.14 25.67 14.42
N MET A 115 -11.49 24.39 14.57
CA MET A 115 -10.88 23.50 15.54
C MET A 115 -9.71 22.75 14.92
N ILE A 116 -8.63 22.64 15.70
CA ILE A 116 -7.44 21.90 15.35
C ILE A 116 -7.30 20.78 16.37
N ILE A 117 -7.09 19.57 15.91
CA ILE A 117 -6.91 18.40 16.77
C ILE A 117 -5.56 17.80 16.44
N SER A 118 -4.74 17.53 17.44
CA SER A 118 -3.43 16.92 17.26
C SER A 118 -3.21 15.75 18.22
N CYS A 119 -2.45 14.76 17.77
CA CYS A 119 -1.95 13.67 18.59
C CYS A 119 -0.43 13.59 18.53
N SER A 120 0.16 13.07 19.60
CA SER A 120 1.62 13.02 19.76
C SER A 120 2.08 11.71 20.40
N ASP A 121 3.37 11.45 20.30
CA ASP A 121 4.08 10.41 21.06
C ASP A 121 4.09 10.72 22.58
N ASP A 122 3.62 11.89 23.02
CA ASP A 122 3.41 12.20 24.45
C ASP A 122 2.15 11.53 25.05
N MET A 123 1.47 10.69 24.27
CA MET A 123 0.24 9.94 24.62
C MET A 123 -1.01 10.82 24.76
N LYS A 124 -0.92 12.12 24.48
CA LYS A 124 -2.01 13.09 24.63
C LYS A 124 -2.64 13.43 23.29
N ILE A 125 -3.92 13.75 23.34
CA ILE A 125 -4.63 14.41 22.23
C ILE A 125 -4.97 15.82 22.71
N LYS A 126 -4.59 16.82 21.92
CA LYS A 126 -4.88 18.22 22.21
C LYS A 126 -5.83 18.79 21.19
N ILE A 127 -6.75 19.63 21.67
CA ILE A 127 -7.75 20.30 20.85
C ILE A 127 -7.57 21.80 21.03
N PHE A 128 -7.34 22.50 19.94
CA PHE A 128 -7.16 23.94 19.89
C PHE A 128 -8.29 24.58 19.12
N GLU A 129 -8.59 25.81 19.48
CA GLU A 129 -9.52 26.67 18.74
C GLU A 129 -8.72 27.88 18.28
N LEU A 130 -8.83 28.25 17.00
CA LEU A 130 -8.02 29.35 16.42
C LEU A 130 -8.16 30.70 17.14
N SER A 131 -9.31 30.92 17.78
CA SER A 131 -9.60 32.13 18.56
C SER A 131 -8.78 32.21 19.85
N LYS A 132 -8.33 31.07 20.39
CA LYS A 132 -7.63 30.96 21.67
C LYS A 132 -6.13 30.68 21.48
N GLU A 133 -5.35 31.11 22.47
CA GLU A 133 -3.88 30.95 22.47
C GLU A 133 -3.43 29.62 23.09
N GLU A 134 -4.28 29.01 23.92
CA GLU A 134 -4.04 27.73 24.57
C GLU A 134 -5.08 26.68 24.12
N SER A 135 -4.75 25.41 24.34
CA SER A 135 -5.64 24.29 24.07
C SER A 135 -6.93 24.39 24.88
N VAL A 136 -8.05 24.12 24.21
CA VAL A 136 -9.38 24.08 24.81
C VAL A 136 -9.56 22.82 25.63
N ALA A 137 -8.94 21.72 25.19
CA ALA A 137 -9.00 20.45 25.88
C ALA A 137 -7.72 19.64 25.66
N THR A 138 -7.35 18.87 26.68
CA THR A 138 -6.31 17.84 26.62
C THR A 138 -6.92 16.53 27.09
N ILE A 139 -6.86 15.50 26.26
CA ILE A 139 -7.38 14.16 26.54
C ILE A 139 -6.20 13.26 26.93
N LEU A 140 -6.34 12.56 28.07
CA LEU A 140 -5.27 11.80 28.75
C LEU A 140 -5.59 10.30 28.88
N ASP A 141 -6.53 9.80 28.08
CA ASP A 141 -7.10 8.45 28.23
C ASP A 141 -6.22 7.33 27.61
N ASN A 142 -5.21 7.67 26.81
CA ASN A 142 -4.36 6.68 26.12
C ASN A 142 -3.11 6.35 26.95
N THR A 143 -2.65 5.09 26.86
CA THR A 143 -1.52 4.59 27.66
C THR A 143 -0.24 4.38 26.86
N ASP A 144 -0.27 4.62 25.54
CA ASP A 144 0.87 4.52 24.63
C ASP A 144 0.74 5.60 23.53
N TYR A 145 1.67 5.61 22.57
CA TYR A 145 1.76 6.60 21.51
C TYR A 145 0.51 6.67 20.65
N VAL A 146 -0.07 7.87 20.54
CA VAL A 146 -1.24 8.13 19.69
C VAL A 146 -0.76 8.52 18.30
N LYS A 147 -0.85 7.58 17.35
CA LYS A 147 -0.27 7.75 16.01
C LYS A 147 -1.21 8.41 15.01
N SER A 148 -2.51 8.30 15.21
CA SER A 148 -3.47 8.77 14.21
C SER A 148 -4.78 9.26 14.79
N ILE A 149 -5.38 10.23 14.09
CA ILE A 149 -6.68 10.79 14.40
C ILE A 149 -7.53 10.86 13.13
N ALA A 150 -8.81 10.53 13.25
CA ALA A 150 -9.81 10.80 12.25
C ALA A 150 -11.00 11.56 12.85
N VAL A 151 -11.58 12.48 12.07
CA VAL A 151 -12.71 13.31 12.50
C VAL A 151 -13.88 13.07 11.57
N GLY A 152 -15.05 12.80 12.13
CA GLY A 152 -16.28 12.59 11.36
C GLY A 152 -17.48 12.47 12.27
N ASP A 153 -18.66 12.84 11.76
CA ASP A 153 -19.95 12.71 12.48
C ASP A 153 -19.95 13.37 13.89
N GLY A 154 -19.17 14.44 14.08
CA GLY A 154 -19.06 15.14 15.37
C GLY A 154 -18.18 14.43 16.43
N VAL A 155 -17.46 13.39 16.03
CA VAL A 155 -16.60 12.58 16.91
C VAL A 155 -15.16 12.60 16.39
N VAL A 156 -14.21 12.62 17.32
CA VAL A 156 -12.79 12.40 17.08
C VAL A 156 -12.45 10.97 17.46
N PHE A 157 -11.95 10.19 16.51
CA PHE A 157 -11.41 8.86 16.75
C PHE A 157 -9.89 8.92 16.81
N SER A 158 -9.31 8.27 17.79
CA SER A 158 -7.86 8.17 17.96
C SER A 158 -7.39 6.73 17.87
N GLY A 159 -6.28 6.51 17.17
CA GLY A 159 -5.58 5.23 17.08
C GLY A 159 -4.27 5.29 17.83
N SER A 160 -4.12 4.37 18.78
CA SER A 160 -2.97 4.29 19.68
C SER A 160 -2.26 2.94 19.56
N TYR A 161 -0.99 2.91 19.91
CA TYR A 161 -0.20 1.69 20.01
C TYR A 161 -0.55 0.83 21.24
N ASP A 162 -1.37 1.35 22.16
CA ASP A 162 -1.96 0.56 23.25
C ASP A 162 -3.02 -0.46 22.77
N GLY A 163 -3.39 -0.39 21.49
CA GLY A 163 -4.39 -1.26 20.86
C GLY A 163 -5.82 -0.81 21.09
N PHE A 164 -6.04 0.43 21.51
CA PHE A 164 -7.37 1.01 21.62
C PHE A 164 -7.67 2.00 20.49
N ILE A 165 -8.90 1.91 20.00
CA ILE A 165 -9.55 2.96 19.23
C ILE A 165 -10.54 3.65 20.16
N ASN A 166 -10.27 4.90 20.50
CA ASN A 166 -11.11 5.70 21.38
C ASN A 166 -11.84 6.78 20.57
N GLY A 167 -13.13 6.99 20.85
CA GLY A 167 -13.93 8.04 20.23
C GLY A 167 -14.35 9.09 21.25
N TYR A 168 -14.17 10.37 20.94
CA TYR A 168 -14.46 11.51 21.80
C TYR A 168 -15.41 12.48 21.11
N CYS A 169 -16.45 12.92 21.83
CA CYS A 169 -17.41 13.89 21.31
C CYS A 169 -16.76 15.27 21.19
N LEU A 170 -16.85 15.92 20.03
CA LEU A 170 -16.22 17.24 19.78
C LEU A 170 -16.80 18.39 20.59
N THR A 171 -18.03 18.26 21.10
CA THR A 171 -18.69 19.33 21.87
C THR A 171 -18.42 19.22 23.36
N THR A 172 -18.31 17.99 23.88
CA THR A 172 -18.14 17.73 25.32
C THR A 172 -16.74 17.27 25.70
N PHE A 173 -15.93 16.86 24.72
CA PHE A 173 -14.61 16.24 24.88
C PHE A 173 -14.58 14.98 25.74
N LYS A 174 -15.76 14.38 25.99
CA LYS A 174 -15.89 13.13 26.72
C LYS A 174 -15.76 11.93 25.79
N LYS A 175 -15.19 10.85 26.31
CA LYS A 175 -15.13 9.56 25.65
C LYS A 175 -16.54 9.00 25.46
N VAL A 176 -16.90 8.68 24.22
CA VAL A 176 -18.18 8.10 23.81
C VAL A 176 -18.03 6.68 23.25
N PHE A 177 -16.81 6.30 22.85
CA PHE A 177 -16.53 5.00 22.26
C PHE A 177 -15.15 4.49 22.69
N GLY A 178 -15.02 3.18 22.81
CA GLY A 178 -13.75 2.51 23.08
C GLY A 178 -13.81 1.09 22.53
N TYR A 179 -12.83 0.74 21.69
CA TYR A 179 -12.71 -0.59 21.09
C TYR A 179 -11.28 -1.09 21.23
N ASN A 180 -11.11 -2.31 21.73
CA ASN A 180 -9.81 -2.95 21.84
C ASN A 180 -9.56 -3.80 20.60
N THR A 181 -8.61 -3.39 19.77
CA THR A 181 -8.22 -4.12 18.55
C THR A 181 -7.27 -5.28 18.85
N HIS A 182 -6.74 -5.34 20.08
CA HIS A 182 -5.64 -6.21 20.54
C HIS A 182 -4.35 -6.07 19.71
N ARG A 183 -4.25 -5.00 18.92
CA ARG A 183 -3.21 -4.79 17.91
C ARG A 183 -2.85 -3.31 17.82
N ARG A 184 -1.59 -2.99 17.58
CA ARG A 184 -1.14 -1.59 17.47
C ARG A 184 -1.84 -0.90 16.30
N VAL A 185 -2.42 0.28 16.55
CA VAL A 185 -3.11 1.04 15.50
C VAL A 185 -2.19 2.14 14.97
N SER A 186 -1.77 2.03 13.70
CA SER A 186 -0.86 2.99 13.06
C SER A 186 -1.59 4.13 12.37
N ARG A 187 -2.75 3.86 11.74
CA ARG A 187 -3.60 4.86 11.06
C ARG A 187 -5.08 4.58 11.27
N ILE A 188 -5.89 5.63 11.27
CA ILE A 188 -7.36 5.56 11.29
C ILE A 188 -7.93 6.44 10.19
N CYS A 189 -9.03 6.00 9.57
CA CYS A 189 -9.80 6.78 8.61
C CYS A 189 -11.31 6.60 8.82
N MET A 190 -12.06 7.69 8.74
CA MET A 190 -13.53 7.63 8.75
C MET A 190 -14.04 7.20 7.38
N LEU A 191 -14.90 6.18 7.35
CA LEU A 191 -15.59 5.73 6.12
C LEU A 191 -16.99 6.37 5.94
N GLY A 192 -17.36 7.25 6.87
CA GLY A 192 -18.71 7.79 7.02
C GLY A 192 -19.71 6.75 7.51
N SER A 193 -20.96 7.18 7.75
CA SER A 193 -22.05 6.31 8.23
C SER A 193 -21.70 5.53 9.51
N GLY A 194 -20.93 6.13 10.43
CA GLY A 194 -20.53 5.47 11.68
C GLY A 194 -19.55 4.30 11.52
N ARG A 195 -18.82 4.21 10.40
CA ARG A 195 -17.77 3.20 10.19
C ARG A 195 -16.38 3.81 10.21
N VAL A 196 -15.44 3.03 10.74
CA VAL A 196 -14.04 3.42 10.88
C VAL A 196 -13.17 2.33 10.29
N ALA A 197 -12.23 2.70 9.42
CA ALA A 197 -11.13 1.83 9.00
C ALA A 197 -9.88 2.16 9.82
N PHE A 198 -9.08 1.14 10.10
CA PHE A 198 -7.79 1.31 10.75
C PHE A 198 -6.74 0.40 10.13
N LEU A 199 -5.48 0.83 10.23
CA LEU A 199 -4.31 0.07 9.85
C LEU A 199 -3.61 -0.47 11.10
N SER A 200 -3.20 -1.72 11.01
CA SER A 200 -2.37 -2.39 12.01
C SER A 200 -1.27 -3.14 11.28
N GLU A 201 -0.07 -2.57 11.22
CA GLU A 201 1.06 -3.10 10.44
C GLU A 201 0.68 -3.28 8.96
N ASN A 202 0.53 -4.51 8.48
CA ASN A 202 0.13 -4.85 7.13
C ASN A 202 -1.39 -5.10 6.98
N GLU A 203 -2.14 -5.04 8.07
CA GLU A 203 -3.57 -5.36 8.11
C GLU A 203 -4.42 -4.11 7.95
N VAL A 204 -5.46 -4.22 7.13
CA VAL A 204 -6.53 -3.23 6.96
C VAL A 204 -7.79 -3.81 7.57
N CYS A 205 -8.32 -3.17 8.61
CA CYS A 205 -9.56 -3.60 9.26
C CYS A 205 -10.59 -2.47 9.18
N ALA A 206 -11.87 -2.82 9.09
CA ALA A 206 -12.98 -1.88 9.18
C ALA A 206 -13.96 -2.33 10.25
N ILE A 207 -14.40 -1.41 11.08
CA ILE A 207 -15.33 -1.64 12.18
C ILE A 207 -16.56 -0.74 12.06
N ASP A 208 -17.67 -1.26 12.53
CA ASP A 208 -18.92 -0.52 12.70
C ASP A 208 -19.00 0.01 14.13
N VAL A 209 -18.85 1.32 14.28
CA VAL A 209 -18.87 2.01 15.57
C VAL A 209 -20.27 2.00 16.18
N GLN A 210 -21.32 2.09 15.35
CA GLN A 210 -22.71 2.12 15.84
C GLN A 210 -23.10 0.79 16.47
N ASN A 211 -22.56 -0.31 15.94
CA ASN A 211 -22.79 -1.65 16.44
C ASN A 211 -21.74 -2.10 17.49
N GLY A 212 -21.09 -1.16 18.18
CA GLY A 212 -20.17 -1.47 19.28
C GLY A 212 -18.78 -1.96 18.84
N GLY A 213 -18.39 -1.70 17.59
CA GLY A 213 -17.07 -2.05 17.04
C GLY A 213 -17.01 -3.41 16.34
N VAL A 214 -18.14 -3.93 15.85
CA VAL A 214 -18.12 -5.19 15.07
C VAL A 214 -17.24 -5.03 13.83
N GLU A 215 -16.32 -5.97 13.64
CA GLU A 215 -15.45 -6.01 12.47
C GLU A 215 -16.27 -6.35 11.22
N VAL A 216 -16.32 -5.41 10.27
CA VAL A 216 -17.06 -5.52 9.00
C VAL A 216 -16.25 -6.28 7.97
N GLY A 217 -14.92 -6.14 8.01
CA GLY A 217 -14.03 -6.81 7.09
C GLY A 217 -12.57 -6.65 7.47
N ARG A 218 -11.74 -7.47 6.83
CA ARG A 218 -10.29 -7.51 6.97
C ARG A 218 -9.64 -7.75 5.62
N ALA A 219 -8.56 -7.06 5.35
CA ALA A 219 -7.72 -7.25 4.18
C ALA A 219 -6.24 -7.10 4.55
N PHE A 220 -5.35 -7.63 3.72
CA PHE A 220 -3.92 -7.63 4.00
C PHE A 220 -3.11 -7.01 2.86
N HIS A 221 -2.12 -6.20 3.21
CA HIS A 221 -1.00 -5.87 2.34
C HIS A 221 0.13 -6.88 2.54
N ILE A 222 1.03 -6.98 1.56
CA ILE A 222 2.17 -7.90 1.64
C ILE A 222 3.20 -7.36 2.65
N LYS A 223 3.37 -6.03 2.66
CA LYS A 223 4.21 -5.30 3.62
C LYS A 223 3.36 -4.31 4.43
N GLU A 224 4.01 -3.54 5.28
CA GLU A 224 3.36 -2.51 6.12
C GLU A 224 2.56 -1.52 5.28
N ALA A 225 1.30 -1.30 5.70
CA ALA A 225 0.41 -0.31 5.13
C ALA A 225 0.73 1.06 5.75
N THR A 226 1.10 2.01 4.89
CA THR A 226 1.67 3.30 5.30
C THR A 226 0.62 4.41 5.38
N SER A 227 -0.37 4.36 4.48
CA SER A 227 -1.33 5.45 4.32
C SER A 227 -2.71 4.95 3.92
N MET A 228 -3.73 5.72 4.31
CA MET A 228 -5.14 5.42 4.09
C MET A 228 -5.91 6.72 3.84
N VAL A 229 -6.74 6.74 2.78
CA VAL A 229 -7.61 7.87 2.45
C VAL A 229 -8.97 7.35 2.00
N PHE A 230 -10.03 7.94 2.52
CA PHE A 230 -11.38 7.68 2.06
C PHE A 230 -11.84 8.78 1.11
N TYR A 231 -12.25 8.40 -0.10
CA TYR A 231 -12.65 9.34 -1.14
C TYR A 231 -13.81 8.76 -1.97
N GLU A 232 -14.86 9.55 -2.19
CA GLU A 232 -16.06 9.17 -2.97
C GLU A 232 -16.63 7.77 -2.65
N GLY A 233 -16.70 7.42 -1.36
CA GLY A 233 -17.27 6.14 -0.93
C GLY A 233 -16.32 4.94 -1.04
N ARG A 234 -15.07 5.15 -1.44
CA ARG A 234 -14.03 4.12 -1.57
C ARG A 234 -12.86 4.40 -0.63
N LEU A 235 -12.27 3.33 -0.14
CA LEU A 235 -11.10 3.38 0.72
C LEU A 235 -9.85 3.05 -0.09
N TYR A 236 -8.91 3.99 -0.14
CA TYR A 236 -7.61 3.82 -0.77
C TYR A 236 -6.59 3.55 0.32
N THR A 237 -5.79 2.51 0.14
CA THR A 237 -4.72 2.15 1.07
C THR A 237 -3.43 1.96 0.30
N ALA A 238 -2.32 2.42 0.86
CA ALA A 238 -0.99 2.30 0.28
C ALA A 238 -0.06 1.55 1.20
N SER A 239 0.93 0.88 0.62
CA SER A 239 1.87 0.01 1.32
C SER A 239 3.29 0.15 0.79
N VAL A 240 4.26 -0.20 1.64
CA VAL A 240 5.69 -0.33 1.26
C VAL A 240 5.89 -1.43 0.21
N ASP A 241 4.90 -2.30 -0.01
CA ASP A 241 4.94 -3.27 -1.12
C ASP A 241 4.80 -2.64 -2.51
N GLY A 242 4.57 -1.32 -2.57
CA GLY A 242 4.44 -0.59 -3.83
C GLY A 242 3.05 -0.70 -4.46
N ASN A 243 2.06 -1.22 -3.73
CA ASN A 243 0.68 -1.30 -4.20
C ASN A 243 -0.22 -0.32 -3.46
N VAL A 244 -1.12 0.26 -4.25
CA VAL A 244 -2.34 0.91 -3.78
C VAL A 244 -3.49 -0.07 -3.98
N ARG A 245 -4.22 -0.35 -2.90
CA ARG A 245 -5.44 -1.17 -2.96
C ARG A 245 -6.64 -0.28 -2.69
N VAL A 246 -7.67 -0.43 -3.52
CA VAL A 246 -8.93 0.31 -3.45
C VAL A 246 -10.02 -0.64 -3.00
N PHE A 247 -10.73 -0.29 -1.93
CA PHE A 247 -11.76 -1.08 -1.31
C PHE A 247 -13.11 -0.36 -1.28
N THR A 248 -14.17 -1.15 -1.20
CA THR A 248 -15.49 -0.68 -0.75
C THR A 248 -15.48 -0.37 0.75
N ARG A 249 -16.58 0.19 1.27
CA ARG A 249 -16.79 0.40 2.72
C ARG A 249 -16.82 -0.90 3.54
N ASP A 250 -17.08 -2.03 2.89
CA ASP A 250 -17.09 -3.37 3.50
C ASP A 250 -15.73 -4.08 3.33
N LEU A 251 -14.68 -3.35 2.94
CA LEU A 251 -13.35 -3.90 2.65
C LEU A 251 -13.29 -4.97 1.55
N LYS A 252 -14.27 -5.00 0.64
CA LYS A 252 -14.14 -5.78 -0.61
C LYS A 252 -13.24 -5.04 -1.58
N MET A 253 -12.21 -5.70 -2.10
CA MET A 253 -11.30 -5.11 -3.08
C MET A 253 -12.04 -4.79 -4.38
N ILE A 254 -11.83 -3.57 -4.89
CA ILE A 254 -12.35 -3.09 -6.17
C ILE A 254 -11.23 -3.08 -7.21
N SER A 255 -10.06 -2.54 -6.84
CA SER A 255 -8.94 -2.33 -7.76
C SER A 255 -7.62 -2.35 -7.02
N LYS A 256 -6.56 -2.69 -7.74
CA LYS A 256 -5.17 -2.68 -7.28
C LYS A 256 -4.31 -2.00 -8.34
N VAL A 257 -3.47 -1.07 -7.90
CA VAL A 257 -2.53 -0.33 -8.76
C VAL A 257 -1.14 -0.41 -8.15
N GLY A 258 -0.13 -0.81 -8.94
CA GLY A 258 1.24 -0.99 -8.46
C GLY A 258 2.23 0.00 -9.08
N VAL A 259 3.22 0.45 -8.30
CA VAL A 259 4.34 1.30 -8.74
C VAL A 259 5.69 0.63 -8.53
N ARG A 260 6.77 1.24 -9.04
CA ARG A 260 8.15 0.81 -8.76
C ARG A 260 8.66 1.56 -7.52
N GLY A 261 8.61 0.92 -6.36
CA GLY A 261 9.12 1.46 -5.09
C GLY A 261 8.07 1.41 -3.98
N GLY A 262 8.52 1.46 -2.72
CA GLY A 262 7.63 1.51 -1.57
C GLY A 262 6.87 2.83 -1.51
N ILE A 263 5.57 2.77 -1.22
CA ILE A 263 4.72 3.95 -1.08
C ILE A 263 4.66 4.32 0.40
N LEU A 264 5.00 5.57 0.72
CA LEU A 264 5.02 6.11 2.07
C LEU A 264 3.81 6.98 2.40
N SER A 265 3.22 7.62 1.39
CA SER A 265 2.05 8.48 1.58
C SER A 265 1.16 8.52 0.35
N LEU A 266 -0.13 8.75 0.58
CA LEU A 266 -1.16 8.78 -0.44
C LEU A 266 -2.04 10.02 -0.24
N SER A 267 -2.40 10.67 -1.34
CA SER A 267 -3.34 11.80 -1.34
C SER A 267 -4.15 11.81 -2.62
N ILE A 268 -5.38 12.31 -2.55
CA ILE A 268 -6.26 12.47 -3.72
C ILE A 268 -6.60 13.95 -3.85
N PHE A 269 -6.36 14.50 -5.04
CA PHE A 269 -6.66 15.89 -5.38
C PHE A 269 -7.31 15.96 -6.75
N ASN A 270 -8.48 16.60 -6.86
CA ASN A 270 -9.24 16.74 -8.12
C ASN A 270 -9.46 15.41 -8.87
N ASP A 271 -9.86 14.36 -8.16
CA ASP A 271 -10.02 12.99 -8.71
C ASP A 271 -8.75 12.42 -9.35
N VAL A 272 -7.58 12.86 -8.88
CA VAL A 272 -6.28 12.31 -9.29
C VAL A 272 -5.55 11.80 -8.06
N LEU A 273 -5.01 10.59 -8.19
CA LEU A 273 -4.25 9.93 -7.16
C LEU A 273 -2.79 10.40 -7.19
N TYR A 274 -2.27 10.80 -6.04
CA TYR A 274 -0.88 11.19 -5.82
C TYR A 274 -0.23 10.27 -4.79
N LEU A 275 0.98 9.80 -5.09
CA LEU A 275 1.74 8.89 -4.25
C LEU A 275 3.11 9.47 -3.92
N GLY A 276 3.51 9.34 -2.67
CA GLY A 276 4.85 9.65 -2.20
C GLY A 276 5.65 8.37 -2.05
N ILE A 277 6.78 8.26 -2.74
CA ILE A 277 7.62 7.06 -2.72
C ILE A 277 8.84 7.21 -1.81
N GLU A 278 9.43 6.08 -1.43
CA GLU A 278 10.66 5.99 -0.62
C GLU A 278 11.86 6.70 -1.24
N ASP A 279 11.97 6.67 -2.57
CA ASP A 279 13.05 7.34 -3.31
C ASP A 279 12.86 8.87 -3.39
N GLY A 280 11.82 9.41 -2.76
CA GLY A 280 11.56 10.84 -2.68
C GLY A 280 10.79 11.43 -3.86
N GLY A 281 10.33 10.59 -4.79
CA GLY A 281 9.42 10.98 -5.85
C GLY A 281 7.99 11.25 -5.35
N VAL A 282 7.31 12.18 -6.01
CA VAL A 282 5.86 12.34 -5.96
C VAL A 282 5.32 11.97 -7.32
N LEU A 283 4.53 10.91 -7.35
CA LEU A 283 3.96 10.33 -8.54
C LEU A 283 2.50 10.77 -8.69
N GLU A 284 2.10 11.13 -9.89
CA GLU A 284 0.71 11.38 -10.29
C GLU A 284 0.24 10.20 -11.14
N LEU A 285 -0.96 9.68 -10.86
CA LEU A 285 -1.58 8.70 -11.75
C LEU A 285 -1.94 9.39 -13.07
N ALA A 286 -1.24 9.02 -14.14
CA ALA A 286 -1.43 9.66 -15.43
C ALA A 286 -2.85 9.35 -15.93
N ARG A 287 -3.68 10.38 -16.09
CA ARG A 287 -4.87 10.25 -16.93
C ARG A 287 -4.34 10.01 -18.34
N ASN A 288 -4.67 8.85 -18.92
CA ASN A 288 -4.38 8.57 -20.33
C ASN A 288 -4.72 9.83 -21.12
N LYS A 289 -3.70 10.56 -21.59
CA LYS A 289 -3.91 11.49 -22.68
C LYS A 289 -4.46 10.59 -23.77
N THR A 290 -5.71 10.82 -24.18
CA THR A 290 -6.20 10.32 -25.47
C THR A 290 -5.03 10.46 -26.42
N GLU A 291 -4.55 9.34 -26.98
CA GLU A 291 -3.44 9.33 -27.92
C GLU A 291 -3.73 10.38 -29.00
N LYS A 292 -3.19 11.58 -28.81
CA LYS A 292 -3.05 12.58 -29.85
C LYS A 292 -1.59 12.46 -30.23
N ASP A 293 -1.43 12.02 -31.47
CA ASP A 293 -0.19 11.83 -32.19
C ASP A 293 0.55 10.50 -31.88
N SER A 294 -0.14 9.38 -32.13
CA SER A 294 0.57 8.31 -32.84
C SER A 294 1.04 8.89 -34.18
N PRO A 295 2.34 8.89 -34.52
CA PRO A 295 2.76 9.32 -35.84
C PRO A 295 2.04 8.44 -36.86
N GLN A 296 1.27 9.08 -37.76
CA GLN A 296 0.66 8.41 -38.89
C GLN A 296 1.75 7.59 -39.60
N LEU A 297 1.63 6.26 -39.52
CA LEU A 297 2.34 5.37 -40.40
C LEU A 297 1.92 5.79 -41.81
N LYS A 298 2.85 6.40 -42.55
CA LYS A 298 2.65 6.63 -43.97
C LYS A 298 2.48 5.28 -44.61
N ASP A 299 1.28 5.03 -45.15
CA ASP A 299 1.03 3.92 -46.06
C ASP A 299 2.06 3.97 -47.18
N ARG A 300 3.05 3.07 -47.10
CA ARG A 300 3.81 2.65 -48.26
C ARG A 300 3.10 1.41 -48.78
N GLU A 301 2.30 1.61 -49.81
CA GLU A 301 1.88 0.55 -50.72
C GLU A 301 3.12 -0.03 -51.39
N ASP A 302 3.69 -1.08 -50.79
CA ASP A 302 4.59 -2.00 -51.48
C ASP A 302 4.24 -3.40 -50.97
N GLY A 303 3.61 -4.19 -51.85
CA GLY A 303 3.15 -5.52 -51.54
C GLY A 303 4.32 -6.45 -51.25
N ILE A 304 4.35 -7.03 -50.05
CA ILE A 304 5.11 -8.24 -49.74
C ILE A 304 4.26 -9.08 -48.78
N HIS A 305 3.78 -10.22 -49.27
CA HIS A 305 3.45 -11.35 -48.42
C HIS A 305 4.73 -11.79 -47.71
N ASP A 306 4.98 -11.25 -46.53
CA ASP A 306 5.89 -11.88 -45.58
C ASP A 306 5.04 -12.42 -44.44
N GLU A 307 4.71 -13.71 -44.56
CA GLU A 307 4.47 -14.54 -43.38
C GLU A 307 5.54 -14.15 -42.34
N ILE A 308 5.11 -13.80 -41.13
CA ILE A 308 6.04 -13.64 -40.01
C ILE A 308 6.66 -15.02 -39.77
N LYS A 309 7.77 -15.31 -40.45
CA LYS A 309 8.68 -16.39 -40.07
C LYS A 309 9.30 -15.95 -38.76
N ILE A 310 8.65 -16.36 -37.67
CA ILE A 310 9.28 -16.43 -36.36
C ILE A 310 10.39 -17.47 -36.49
N GLU A 311 11.57 -17.04 -36.92
CA GLU A 311 12.74 -17.91 -36.85
C GLU A 311 13.14 -18.00 -35.39
N ILE A 312 12.86 -19.15 -34.77
CA ILE A 312 13.30 -19.46 -33.41
C ILE A 312 14.82 -19.52 -33.44
N VAL A 313 15.49 -18.38 -33.19
CA VAL A 313 16.94 -18.34 -33.04
C VAL A 313 17.29 -19.06 -31.74
N ARG A 314 17.60 -20.35 -31.87
CA ARG A 314 18.10 -21.18 -30.76
C ARG A 314 19.48 -20.69 -30.36
N ASN A 315 19.53 -19.80 -29.38
CA ASN A 315 20.78 -19.28 -28.85
C ASN A 315 21.59 -20.38 -28.12
N ARG A 316 22.41 -21.18 -28.81
CA ARG A 316 23.14 -22.36 -28.26
C ARG A 316 24.00 -21.98 -27.04
N GLN A 317 23.42 -21.95 -25.84
CA GLN A 317 24.18 -22.00 -24.61
C GLN A 317 24.75 -23.41 -24.47
N THR A 318 26.08 -23.49 -24.38
CA THR A 318 26.86 -24.73 -24.40
C THR A 318 27.24 -25.23 -23.00
N LYS A 319 26.94 -24.47 -21.93
CA LYS A 319 27.21 -24.87 -20.55
C LYS A 319 25.93 -24.82 -19.72
N LEU A 320 25.64 -25.92 -19.03
CA LEU A 320 24.53 -25.98 -18.09
C LEU A 320 24.72 -24.93 -16.99
N THR A 321 23.68 -24.16 -16.70
CA THR A 321 23.66 -23.22 -15.58
C THR A 321 23.80 -23.96 -14.24
N TYR A 322 24.13 -23.24 -13.16
CA TYR A 322 24.27 -23.84 -11.82
C TYR A 322 23.01 -24.62 -11.41
N LEU A 323 21.83 -24.02 -11.63
CA LEU A 323 20.53 -24.63 -11.34
C LEU A 323 20.27 -25.87 -12.20
N GLU A 324 20.59 -25.82 -13.50
CA GLU A 324 20.44 -26.97 -14.40
C GLU A 324 21.26 -28.18 -13.98
N LYS A 325 22.49 -27.97 -13.53
CA LYS A 325 23.33 -29.07 -13.01
C LYS A 325 22.71 -29.73 -11.79
N LYS A 326 22.13 -28.95 -10.89
CA LYS A 326 21.51 -29.45 -9.65
C LYS A 326 20.16 -30.13 -9.89
N LEU A 327 19.33 -29.59 -10.78
CA LEU A 327 18.07 -30.20 -11.17
C LEU A 327 18.28 -31.52 -11.91
N ASN A 328 19.29 -31.59 -12.78
CA ASN A 328 19.68 -32.85 -13.42
C ASN A 328 20.29 -33.87 -12.43
N ALA A 329 20.84 -33.39 -11.31
CA ALA A 329 21.33 -34.22 -10.22
C ALA A 329 20.24 -34.60 -9.19
N PHE A 330 18.96 -34.34 -9.48
CA PHE A 330 17.82 -34.61 -8.60
C PHE A 330 17.87 -33.87 -7.25
N GLU A 331 18.66 -32.80 -7.15
CA GLU A 331 18.74 -31.96 -5.93
C GLU A 331 17.63 -30.89 -5.91
N TYR A 332 16.37 -31.33 -5.92
CA TYR A 332 15.19 -30.45 -6.03
C TYR A 332 15.11 -29.41 -4.91
N LYS A 333 15.17 -29.84 -3.65
CA LYS A 333 15.13 -28.95 -2.48
C LYS A 333 16.22 -27.89 -2.52
N LYS A 334 17.48 -28.28 -2.78
CA LYS A 334 18.60 -27.33 -2.82
C LYS A 334 18.45 -26.32 -3.95
N SER A 335 17.93 -26.74 -5.10
CA SER A 335 17.69 -25.88 -6.26
C SER A 335 16.56 -24.89 -5.97
N MET A 336 15.46 -25.38 -5.40
CA MET A 336 14.31 -24.55 -5.01
C MET A 336 14.71 -23.51 -3.97
N MET A 337 15.39 -23.93 -2.90
CA MET A 337 15.84 -23.00 -1.86
C MET A 337 16.86 -21.98 -2.37
N HIS A 338 17.66 -22.31 -3.39
CA HIS A 338 18.55 -21.33 -4.02
C HIS A 338 17.75 -20.23 -4.73
N ALA A 339 16.78 -20.62 -5.57
CA ALA A 339 15.91 -19.69 -6.28
C ALA A 339 15.07 -18.84 -5.31
N VAL A 340 14.49 -19.47 -4.28
CA VAL A 340 13.70 -18.80 -3.23
C VAL A 340 14.53 -17.76 -2.47
N ARG A 341 15.77 -18.09 -2.09
CA ARG A 341 16.65 -17.15 -1.38
C ARG A 341 17.09 -15.97 -2.24
N LYS A 342 17.28 -16.20 -3.54
CA LYS A 342 17.66 -15.14 -4.48
C LYS A 342 16.49 -14.18 -4.78
N ARG A 343 15.24 -14.64 -4.58
CA ARG A 343 14.00 -13.92 -4.92
C ARG A 343 13.98 -13.42 -6.37
N ASP A 344 14.60 -14.19 -7.26
CA ASP A 344 14.62 -13.89 -8.68
C ASP A 344 13.48 -14.62 -9.36
N ILE A 345 12.49 -13.87 -9.86
CA ILE A 345 11.28 -14.42 -10.47
C ILE A 345 11.58 -15.42 -11.59
N GLN A 346 12.65 -15.20 -12.37
CA GLN A 346 13.03 -16.10 -13.47
C GLN A 346 13.55 -17.44 -12.94
N GLU A 347 14.37 -17.41 -11.89
CA GLU A 347 14.88 -18.62 -11.25
C GLU A 347 13.77 -19.37 -10.52
N VAL A 348 12.88 -18.65 -9.81
CA VAL A 348 11.72 -19.22 -9.13
C VAL A 348 10.81 -19.93 -10.13
N PHE A 349 10.43 -19.23 -11.20
CA PHE A 349 9.58 -19.79 -12.25
C PHE A 349 10.22 -21.03 -12.90
N SER A 350 11.51 -20.97 -13.25
CA SER A 350 12.18 -22.10 -13.89
C SER A 350 12.28 -23.34 -13.00
N VAL A 351 12.67 -23.16 -11.73
CA VAL A 351 12.86 -24.30 -10.80
C VAL A 351 11.51 -24.89 -10.38
N MET A 352 10.54 -24.05 -10.00
CA MET A 352 9.26 -24.55 -9.52
C MET A 352 8.41 -25.16 -10.63
N SER A 353 8.43 -24.58 -11.85
CA SER A 353 7.77 -25.19 -13.01
C SER A 353 8.38 -26.55 -13.36
N TYR A 354 9.71 -26.70 -13.27
CA TYR A 354 10.37 -27.98 -13.51
C TYR A 354 9.94 -29.05 -12.49
N ILE A 355 9.84 -28.68 -11.22
CA ILE A 355 9.35 -29.58 -10.15
C ILE A 355 7.89 -29.94 -10.41
N TYR A 356 7.06 -28.98 -10.81
CA TYR A 356 5.65 -29.17 -11.15
C TYR A 356 5.46 -30.15 -12.32
N GLU A 357 6.18 -29.96 -13.42
CA GLU A 357 6.10 -30.85 -14.60
C GLU A 357 6.50 -32.29 -14.28
N ARG A 358 7.49 -32.47 -13.40
CA ARG A 358 7.94 -33.80 -12.97
C ARG A 358 7.16 -34.39 -11.79
N ARG A 359 6.27 -33.60 -11.17
CA ARG A 359 5.52 -33.96 -9.95
C ARG A 359 6.40 -34.34 -8.77
N GLU A 360 7.60 -33.76 -8.68
CA GLU A 360 8.60 -34.08 -7.63
C GLU A 360 8.46 -33.18 -6.40
N PHE A 361 7.22 -32.87 -6.00
CA PHE A 361 6.93 -31.95 -4.90
C PHE A 361 7.41 -32.47 -3.54
N VAL A 362 7.24 -33.77 -3.29
CA VAL A 362 7.66 -34.40 -2.03
C VAL A 362 9.17 -34.23 -1.85
N HIS A 363 9.99 -34.56 -2.86
CA HIS A 363 11.44 -34.39 -2.79
C HIS A 363 11.90 -32.93 -2.65
N ALA A 364 11.10 -31.97 -3.13
CA ALA A 364 11.39 -30.55 -3.00
C ALA A 364 10.99 -30.00 -1.62
N LEU A 365 9.84 -30.43 -1.09
CA LEU A 365 9.19 -29.87 0.10
C LEU A 365 9.38 -30.70 1.37
N GLN A 366 9.98 -31.89 1.31
CA GLN A 366 10.19 -32.73 2.48
C GLN A 366 11.27 -32.14 3.43
N ASP A 367 11.02 -32.28 4.73
CA ASP A 367 11.90 -31.89 5.84
C ASP A 367 12.35 -30.42 5.78
N LEU A 368 11.51 -29.50 5.30
CA LEU A 368 11.76 -28.07 5.38
C LEU A 368 11.74 -27.65 6.84
N ASN A 369 12.77 -26.92 7.26
CA ASN A 369 12.71 -26.28 8.57
C ASN A 369 11.76 -25.07 8.50
N ARG A 370 11.38 -24.53 9.67
CA ARG A 370 10.42 -23.41 9.77
C ARG A 370 10.82 -22.19 8.94
N ARG A 371 12.11 -21.81 8.95
CA ARG A 371 12.61 -20.66 8.18
C ARG A 371 12.59 -20.90 6.67
N GLU A 372 12.83 -22.14 6.25
CA GLU A 372 12.75 -22.53 4.85
C GLU A 372 11.31 -22.50 4.36
N LEU A 373 10.37 -23.07 5.13
CA LEU A 373 8.94 -23.00 4.85
C LEU A 373 8.46 -21.54 4.78
N GLU A 374 8.88 -20.71 5.74
CA GLU A 374 8.59 -19.29 5.75
C GLU A 374 9.08 -18.58 4.47
N SER A 375 10.30 -18.88 4.04
CA SER A 375 10.88 -18.30 2.82
C SER A 375 10.13 -18.73 1.55
N VAL A 376 9.67 -19.99 1.50
CA VAL A 376 8.85 -20.49 0.39
C VAL A 376 7.51 -19.75 0.36
N LEU A 377 6.82 -19.63 1.51
CA LEU A 377 5.57 -18.89 1.60
C LEU A 377 5.73 -17.42 1.20
N ASP A 378 6.83 -16.76 1.60
CA ASP A 378 7.11 -15.38 1.18
C ASP A 378 7.20 -15.21 -0.34
N VAL A 379 7.92 -16.10 -1.02
CA VAL A 379 8.05 -16.08 -2.48
C VAL A 379 6.70 -16.34 -3.16
N MET A 380 5.89 -17.22 -2.57
CA MET A 380 4.54 -17.49 -3.08
C MET A 380 3.65 -16.25 -2.91
N ILE A 381 3.62 -15.62 -1.74
CA ILE A 381 2.87 -14.38 -1.48
C ILE A 381 3.33 -13.26 -2.43
N GLU A 382 4.64 -13.11 -2.63
CA GLU A 382 5.24 -12.05 -3.45
C GLU A 382 4.90 -12.20 -4.94
N PHE A 383 4.90 -13.43 -5.47
CA PHE A 383 4.74 -13.69 -6.90
C PHE A 383 3.40 -14.35 -7.29
N PHE A 384 2.44 -14.52 -6.37
CA PHE A 384 1.18 -15.21 -6.67
C PHE A 384 0.39 -14.53 -7.79
N THR A 385 0.49 -13.21 -7.91
CA THR A 385 -0.24 -12.43 -8.94
C THR A 385 0.30 -12.63 -10.36
N VAL A 386 1.39 -13.39 -10.53
CA VAL A 386 1.95 -13.72 -11.83
C VAL A 386 1.18 -14.91 -12.40
N LYS A 387 0.40 -14.68 -13.45
CA LYS A 387 -0.54 -15.66 -14.02
C LYS A 387 0.10 -17.01 -14.33
N GLU A 388 1.34 -17.01 -14.83
CA GLU A 388 2.07 -18.23 -15.19
C GLU A 388 2.48 -19.06 -13.97
N LEU A 389 2.62 -18.44 -12.80
CA LEU A 389 2.98 -19.12 -11.55
C LEU A 389 1.76 -19.67 -10.79
N VAL A 390 0.55 -19.17 -11.05
CA VAL A 390 -0.66 -19.56 -10.31
C VAL A 390 -0.90 -21.09 -10.30
N PRO A 391 -0.83 -21.83 -11.43
CA PRO A 391 -1.03 -23.29 -11.40
C PRO A 391 0.06 -24.03 -10.63
N VAL A 392 1.30 -23.57 -10.77
CA VAL A 392 2.45 -24.14 -10.07
C VAL A 392 2.28 -23.92 -8.57
N PHE A 393 2.07 -22.69 -8.14
CA PHE A 393 1.91 -22.35 -6.74
C PHE A 393 0.71 -23.04 -6.11
N SER A 394 -0.41 -23.18 -6.81
CA SER A 394 -1.61 -23.86 -6.27
C SER A 394 -1.30 -25.30 -5.82
N GLU A 395 -0.55 -26.07 -6.62
CA GLU A 395 -0.11 -27.41 -6.22
C GLU A 395 0.86 -27.37 -5.03
N PHE A 396 1.85 -26.46 -5.07
CA PHE A 396 2.79 -26.28 -3.96
C PHE A 396 2.07 -25.94 -2.65
N ILE A 397 1.04 -25.08 -2.67
CA ILE A 397 0.23 -24.74 -1.48
C ILE A 397 -0.47 -26.00 -0.97
N GLY A 398 -1.10 -26.78 -1.85
CA GLY A 398 -1.77 -28.03 -1.47
C GLY A 398 -0.83 -28.99 -0.74
N PHE A 399 0.39 -29.20 -1.27
CA PHE A 399 1.40 -30.03 -0.63
C PHE A 399 1.94 -29.43 0.69
N ILE A 400 2.14 -28.12 0.75
CA ILE A 400 2.58 -27.44 1.98
C ILE A 400 1.53 -27.62 3.09
N LEU A 401 0.26 -27.37 2.79
CA LEU A 401 -0.83 -27.55 3.75
C LEU A 401 -0.95 -29.01 4.19
N PHE A 402 -0.75 -29.96 3.27
CA PHE A 402 -0.78 -31.38 3.60
C PHE A 402 0.39 -31.82 4.49
N LEU A 403 1.61 -31.36 4.21
CA LEU A 403 2.82 -31.79 4.94
C LEU A 403 3.02 -31.05 6.27
N TYR A 404 2.63 -29.77 6.36
CA TYR A 404 2.97 -28.88 7.46
C TYR A 404 1.76 -28.33 8.23
N GLU A 405 0.58 -28.97 8.13
CA GLU A 405 -0.66 -28.51 8.78
C GLU A 405 -0.48 -28.21 10.28
N ARG A 406 0.21 -29.10 11.00
CA ARG A 406 0.44 -28.96 12.45
C ARG A 406 1.39 -27.82 12.76
N ASP A 407 2.51 -27.74 12.05
CA ASP A 407 3.49 -26.67 12.23
C ASP A 407 2.88 -25.29 11.95
N ILE A 408 1.98 -25.19 10.96
CA ILE A 408 1.26 -23.95 10.63
C ILE A 408 0.28 -23.57 11.75
N LYS A 409 -0.43 -24.53 12.34
CA LYS A 409 -1.38 -24.27 13.44
C LYS A 409 -0.69 -23.86 14.74
N ASP A 410 0.48 -24.46 15.00
CA ASP A 410 1.23 -24.21 16.23
C ASP A 410 2.06 -22.91 16.17
N ASP A 411 2.39 -22.42 14.97
CA ASP A 411 3.20 -21.23 14.76
C ASP A 411 2.37 -20.05 14.24
N GLY A 412 2.17 -19.04 15.10
CA GLY A 412 1.38 -17.85 14.75
C GLY A 412 1.93 -17.06 13.56
N MET A 413 3.23 -17.12 13.28
CA MET A 413 3.83 -16.42 12.15
C MET A 413 3.52 -17.14 10.83
N LEU A 414 3.62 -18.47 10.81
CA LEU A 414 3.22 -19.28 9.66
C LEU A 414 1.71 -19.15 9.39
N CYS A 415 0.90 -19.16 10.46
CA CYS A 415 -0.54 -18.92 10.36
C CYS A 415 -0.84 -17.57 9.71
N LYS A 416 -0.22 -16.48 10.18
CA LYS A 416 -0.37 -15.14 9.58
C LYS A 416 0.03 -15.11 8.10
N LYS A 417 1.08 -15.83 7.70
CA LYS A 417 1.48 -15.92 6.28
C LYS A 417 0.46 -16.66 5.43
N ILE A 418 -0.16 -17.71 5.95
CA ILE A 418 -1.25 -18.41 5.27
C ILE A 418 -2.49 -17.50 5.14
N GLU A 419 -2.82 -16.70 6.16
CA GLU A 419 -3.90 -15.71 6.06
C GLU A 419 -3.64 -14.66 4.98
N ILE A 420 -2.41 -14.11 4.93
CA ILE A 420 -2.00 -13.17 3.88
C ILE A 420 -2.07 -13.83 2.50
N LEU A 421 -1.56 -15.07 2.37
CA LEU A 421 -1.62 -15.82 1.13
C LEU A 421 -3.07 -16.07 0.70
N GLY A 422 -3.95 -16.43 1.63
CA GLY A 422 -5.39 -16.57 1.40
C GLY A 422 -5.99 -15.28 0.85
N SER A 423 -5.69 -14.13 1.47
CA SER A 423 -6.14 -12.82 0.98
C SER A 423 -5.62 -12.54 -0.44
N VAL A 424 -4.37 -12.86 -0.75
CA VAL A 424 -3.80 -12.66 -2.10
C VAL A 424 -4.48 -13.56 -3.13
N ILE A 425 -4.83 -14.79 -2.76
CA ILE A 425 -5.58 -15.72 -3.62
C ILE A 425 -6.99 -15.18 -3.88
N ASP A 426 -7.69 -14.72 -2.84
CA ASP A 426 -9.03 -14.15 -2.96
C ASP A 426 -9.04 -12.91 -3.86
N ASP A 427 -8.02 -12.06 -3.73
CA ASP A 427 -7.82 -10.89 -4.58
C ASP A 427 -7.67 -11.29 -6.06
N GLU A 428 -6.82 -12.29 -6.35
CA GLU A 428 -6.58 -12.78 -7.71
C GLU A 428 -7.83 -13.45 -8.29
N LEU A 429 -8.54 -14.27 -7.51
CA LEU A 429 -9.81 -14.88 -7.92
C LEU A 429 -10.85 -13.83 -8.30
N CYS A 430 -11.02 -12.79 -7.48
CA CYS A 430 -11.92 -11.68 -7.76
C CYS A 430 -11.59 -11.01 -9.11
N PHE A 431 -10.30 -10.79 -9.38
CA PHE A 431 -9.85 -10.19 -10.64
C PHE A 431 -10.13 -11.10 -11.85
N GLN A 432 -9.88 -12.40 -11.72
CA GLN A 432 -10.18 -13.36 -12.78
C GLN A 432 -11.69 -13.47 -13.08
N GLU A 433 -12.54 -13.43 -12.05
CA GLU A 433 -13.99 -13.39 -12.24
C GLU A 433 -14.45 -12.13 -13.00
N GLN A 434 -13.90 -10.97 -12.67
CA GLN A 434 -14.20 -9.72 -13.38
C GLN A 434 -13.75 -9.76 -14.85
N ASN A 435 -12.58 -10.34 -15.12
CA ASN A 435 -12.08 -10.54 -16.48
C ASN A 435 -13.02 -11.46 -17.28
N LEU A 436 -13.45 -12.57 -16.70
CA LEU A 436 -14.40 -13.51 -17.34
C LEU A 436 -15.73 -12.84 -17.65
N ARG A 437 -16.29 -12.05 -16.71
CA ARG A 437 -17.52 -11.28 -16.94
C ARG A 437 -17.36 -10.29 -18.08
N SER A 438 -16.21 -9.62 -18.16
CA SER A 438 -15.94 -8.63 -19.21
C SER A 438 -15.80 -9.29 -20.59
N ILE A 439 -15.12 -10.44 -20.67
CA ILE A 439 -15.02 -11.24 -21.89
C ILE A 439 -16.41 -11.71 -22.34
N ALA A 440 -17.20 -12.30 -21.43
CA ALA A 440 -18.55 -12.74 -21.73
C ALA A 440 -19.46 -11.60 -22.21
N PHE A 441 -19.33 -10.41 -21.61
CA PHE A 441 -20.04 -9.21 -22.05
C PHE A 441 -19.63 -8.81 -23.47
N LEU A 442 -18.33 -8.77 -23.80
CA LEU A 442 -17.85 -8.45 -25.14
C LEU A 442 -18.29 -9.47 -26.19
N GLU A 443 -18.30 -10.77 -25.84
CA GLU A 443 -18.80 -11.82 -26.72
C GLU A 443 -20.27 -11.64 -27.10
N CYS A 444 -21.09 -11.02 -26.25
CA CYS A 444 -22.47 -10.67 -26.58
C CYS A 444 -22.60 -9.63 -27.70
N PHE A 445 -21.58 -8.81 -27.96
CA PHE A 445 -21.58 -7.80 -29.05
C PHE A 445 -20.85 -8.26 -30.31
N LEU A 446 -20.09 -9.36 -30.22
CA LEU A 446 -19.34 -9.95 -31.34
C LEU A 446 -20.14 -11.07 -32.05
N ARG A 447 -21.36 -11.35 -31.59
CA ARG A 447 -22.36 -12.19 -32.27
C ARG A 447 -23.44 -11.31 -32.87
#